data_AF-A0A7J6FR12-F1
#
_entry.id   AF-A0A7J6FR12-F1
#
_cell.length_a   1.000
_cell.length_b   1.000
_cell.length_c   1.000
_cell.angle_alpha   90.00
_cell.angle_beta   90.00
_cell.angle_gamma   90.00
#
_symmetry.space_group_name_H-M   'P 1'
#
loop_
_entity.id
_entity.type
_entity.pdbx_description
1 polymer ?
#
loop_
_entity_poly.entity_id
_entity_poly.type
_entity_poly.pdbx_seq_one_letter_code
_entity_poly.pdbx_strand_id
1 'polypeptide(L)'
;MECEKFYCPFNDCSAVLVREIGEDEVIMESECPICHRLFCARCNVGWHSKIGCEDYQRLNEDERGSEDLMVREMANQKNWKRCPRCKFYVERIDGCLHITCSYERVD
;
A
#
# COMPACT_ATOMS: atom_id res chain seq x y z
N MET A 1 -1.28 -14.32 -28.24
CA MET A 1 -0.81 -14.16 -26.86
C MET A 1 0.36 -13.22 -26.90
N GLU A 2 0.23 -12.06 -26.27
CA GLU A 2 1.24 -11.00 -26.31
C GLU A 2 1.96 -10.97 -24.95
N CYS A 3 3.28 -10.92 -24.98
CA CYS A 3 4.11 -10.88 -23.78
C CYS A 3 4.75 -9.50 -23.64
N GLU A 4 4.63 -8.91 -22.47
CA GLU A 4 5.21 -7.61 -22.14
C GLU A 4 6.43 -7.77 -21.26
N LYS A 5 7.48 -7.02 -21.59
CA LYS A 5 8.70 -6.92 -20.78
C LYS A 5 8.60 -5.74 -19.84
N PHE A 6 8.97 -5.94 -18.58
CA PHE A 6 9.04 -4.88 -17.58
C PHE A 6 10.26 -5.08 -16.67
N TYR A 7 10.66 -4.04 -15.95
CA TYR A 7 11.76 -4.13 -15.00
C TYR A 7 11.26 -4.47 -13.60
N CYS A 8 12.09 -5.13 -12.81
CA CYS A 8 11.90 -5.28 -11.38
C CYS A 8 11.62 -3.91 -10.73
N PRO A 9 10.61 -3.79 -9.85
CA PRO A 9 10.22 -2.49 -9.28
C PRO A 9 11.19 -1.98 -8.22
N PHE A 10 12.14 -2.79 -7.78
CA PHE A 10 13.15 -2.38 -6.82
C PHE A 10 14.33 -1.71 -7.53
N ASN A 11 14.59 -0.45 -7.20
CA ASN A 11 15.58 0.40 -7.87
C ASN A 11 17.03 -0.13 -7.84
N ASP A 12 17.34 -0.99 -6.87
CA ASP A 12 18.62 -1.67 -6.69
C ASP A 12 18.68 -3.03 -7.43
N CYS A 13 17.65 -3.38 -8.20
CA CYS A 13 17.58 -4.59 -9.02
C CYS A 13 17.23 -4.26 -10.48
N SER A 14 18.14 -4.54 -11.41
CA SER A 14 17.95 -4.26 -12.85
C SER A 14 17.37 -5.45 -13.64
N ALA A 15 16.73 -6.41 -12.98
CA ALA A 15 16.19 -7.59 -13.65
C ALA A 15 15.06 -7.24 -14.62
N VAL A 16 15.05 -7.87 -15.80
CA VAL A 16 13.95 -7.79 -16.78
C VAL A 16 13.06 -9.01 -16.60
N LEU A 17 11.77 -8.77 -16.46
CA LEU A 17 10.71 -9.75 -16.26
C LEU A 17 9.76 -9.74 -17.45
N VAL A 18 9.01 -10.82 -17.61
CA VAL A 18 8.03 -10.98 -18.69
C VAL A 18 6.69 -11.38 -18.09
N ARG A 19 5.61 -10.74 -18.52
CA ARG A 19 4.24 -11.12 -18.19
C ARG A 19 3.41 -11.32 -19.44
N GLU A 20 2.47 -12.26 -19.39
CA GLU A 20 1.49 -12.47 -20.45
C GLU A 20 0.34 -11.48 -20.27
N ILE A 21 -0.05 -10.80 -21.35
CA ILE A 21 -1.22 -9.91 -21.37
C ILE A 21 -2.41 -10.73 -21.89
N GLY A 22 -3.36 -11.02 -21.01
CA GLY A 22 -4.59 -11.78 -21.30
C GLY A 22 -5.73 -11.44 -20.34
N GLU A 23 -6.95 -11.92 -20.64
CA GLU A 23 -8.19 -11.65 -19.89
C GLU A 23 -8.29 -12.41 -18.55
N ASP A 24 -7.36 -13.34 -18.29
CA ASP A 24 -7.31 -14.11 -17.05
C ASP A 24 -6.71 -13.30 -15.90
N GLU A 25 -7.12 -13.65 -14.67
CA GLU A 25 -6.70 -13.00 -13.43
C GLU A 25 -5.19 -12.71 -13.41
N VAL A 26 -4.83 -11.43 -13.52
CA VAL A 26 -3.44 -10.99 -13.42
C VAL A 26 -2.90 -11.46 -12.08
N ILE A 27 -1.94 -12.40 -12.10
CA ILE A 27 -1.20 -12.83 -10.90
C ILE A 27 -0.70 -11.56 -10.21
N MET A 28 -1.27 -11.24 -9.05
CA MET A 28 -0.95 -10.00 -8.37
C MET A 28 0.37 -10.10 -7.61
N GLU A 29 0.62 -11.21 -6.93
CA GLU A 29 1.86 -11.46 -6.18
C GLU A 29 2.89 -12.17 -7.05
N SER A 30 4.08 -11.60 -7.20
CA SER A 30 5.17 -12.22 -7.97
C SER A 30 6.50 -12.03 -7.26
N GLU A 31 7.42 -12.97 -7.47
CA GLU A 31 8.78 -12.90 -6.93
C GLU A 31 9.77 -12.58 -8.06
N CYS A 32 10.68 -11.63 -7.82
CA CYS A 32 11.77 -11.40 -8.76
C CYS A 32 12.80 -12.55 -8.66
N PRO A 33 13.14 -13.25 -9.75
CA PRO A 33 14.09 -14.37 -9.71
C PRO A 33 15.55 -13.96 -9.47
N ILE A 34 15.85 -12.66 -9.49
CA ILE A 34 17.20 -12.13 -9.27
C ILE A 34 17.40 -11.62 -7.84
N CYS A 35 16.42 -10.90 -7.29
CA CYS A 35 16.54 -10.34 -5.94
C CYS A 35 15.61 -11.00 -4.90
N HIS A 36 14.81 -11.98 -5.31
CA HIS A 36 13.92 -12.78 -4.46
C HIS A 36 12.91 -11.98 -3.62
N ARG A 37 12.65 -10.74 -4.01
CA ARG A 37 11.67 -9.87 -3.36
C ARG A 37 10.31 -10.01 -4.03
N LEU A 38 9.29 -10.10 -3.19
CA LEU A 38 7.89 -10.09 -3.62
C LEU A 38 7.46 -8.69 -4.06
N PHE A 39 6.70 -8.63 -5.14
CA PHE A 39 6.18 -7.42 -5.72
C PHE A 39 4.77 -7.63 -6.26
N CYS A 40 4.03 -6.53 -6.40
CA CYS A 40 2.75 -6.52 -7.07
C CYS A 40 2.94 -6.37 -8.58
N ALA A 41 2.67 -7.40 -9.39
CA ALA A 41 2.86 -7.33 -10.84
C ALA A 41 1.86 -6.38 -11.53
N ARG A 42 0.69 -6.13 -10.92
CA ARG A 42 -0.29 -5.16 -11.41
C ARG A 42 0.11 -3.71 -11.14
N CYS A 43 0.57 -3.41 -9.92
CA CYS A 43 0.95 -2.06 -9.51
C CYS A 43 2.42 -1.71 -9.80
N ASN A 44 3.25 -2.72 -10.11
CA ASN A 44 4.70 -2.62 -10.31
C ASN A 44 5.42 -1.91 -9.16
N VAL A 45 5.17 -2.39 -7.93
CA VAL A 45 5.73 -1.87 -6.67
C VAL A 45 6.01 -3.05 -5.72
N GLY A 46 6.72 -2.82 -4.62
CA GLY A 46 6.85 -3.82 -3.56
C GLY A 46 5.50 -4.38 -3.10
N TRP A 47 5.50 -5.63 -2.64
CA TRP A 47 4.26 -6.34 -2.31
C TRP A 47 3.44 -5.62 -1.21
N HIS A 48 2.12 -5.56 -1.41
CA HIS A 48 1.20 -4.81 -0.54
C HIS A 48 -0.03 -5.63 -0.12
N SER A 49 0.18 -6.85 0.40
CA SER A 49 -0.89 -7.82 0.77
C SER A 49 -2.02 -7.29 1.67
N LYS A 50 -1.78 -6.20 2.40
CA LYS A 50 -2.73 -5.63 3.37
C LYS A 50 -3.79 -4.73 2.73
N ILE A 51 -3.65 -4.41 1.45
CA ILE A 51 -4.53 -3.51 0.72
C ILE A 51 -4.68 -3.96 -0.74
N GLY A 52 -5.91 -3.93 -1.26
CA GLY A 52 -6.17 -4.25 -2.67
C GLY A 52 -5.52 -3.23 -3.61
N CYS A 53 -5.25 -3.63 -4.86
CA CYS A 53 -4.62 -2.76 -5.86
C CYS A 53 -5.38 -1.44 -6.07
N GLU A 54 -6.71 -1.49 -6.11
CA GLU A 54 -7.57 -0.31 -6.29
C GLU A 54 -7.41 0.68 -5.13
N ASP A 55 -7.33 0.19 -3.90
CA ASP A 55 -7.16 1.05 -2.72
C ASP A 55 -5.72 1.55 -2.58
N TYR A 56 -4.74 0.74 -2.98
CA TYR A 56 -3.35 1.16 -3.05
C TYR A 56 -3.16 2.30 -4.04
N GLN A 57 -3.79 2.23 -5.22
CA GLN A 57 -3.71 3.29 -6.24
C GLN A 57 -4.36 4.61 -5.78
N ARG A 58 -5.29 4.57 -4.83
CA ARG A 58 -5.92 5.76 -4.25
C ARG A 58 -5.09 6.44 -3.14
N LEU A 59 -4.04 5.78 -2.65
CA LEU A 59 -3.15 6.35 -1.65
C LEU A 59 -2.25 7.43 -2.25
N ASN A 60 -1.93 8.45 -1.45
CA ASN A 60 -0.85 9.37 -1.79
C ASN A 60 0.51 8.66 -1.67
N GLU A 61 1.56 9.21 -2.31
CA GLU A 61 2.89 8.60 -2.32
C GLU A 61 3.47 8.41 -0.91
N ASP A 62 3.24 9.39 -0.02
CA ASP A 62 3.62 9.38 1.39
C ASP A 62 2.86 8.36 2.25
N GLU A 63 1.88 7.65 1.69
CA GLU A 63 1.08 6.65 2.39
C GLU A 63 1.30 5.23 1.86
N ARG A 64 2.15 5.08 0.84
CA ARG A 64 2.43 3.81 0.17
C ARG A 64 3.64 3.09 0.76
N GLY A 65 4.35 3.70 1.70
CA GLY A 65 5.44 3.07 2.42
C GLY A 65 4.97 1.82 3.15
N SER A 66 5.86 0.83 3.28
CA SER A 66 5.53 -0.42 3.97
C SER A 66 5.09 -0.16 5.42
N GLU A 67 5.77 0.76 6.10
CA GLU A 67 5.46 1.19 7.47
C GLU A 67 4.09 1.90 7.54
N ASP A 68 3.78 2.77 6.58
CA ASP A 68 2.48 3.46 6.50
C ASP A 68 1.32 2.48 6.28
N LEU A 69 1.54 1.47 5.44
CA LEU A 69 0.57 0.40 5.22
C LEU A 69 0.35 -0.43 6.49
N MET A 70 1.40 -0.69 7.27
CA MET A 70 1.27 -1.35 8.59
C MET A 70 0.49 -0.50 9.59
N VAL A 71 0.75 0.81 9.66
CA VAL A 71 0.00 1.73 10.52
C VAL A 71 -1.47 1.77 10.11
N ARG A 72 -1.76 1.79 8.80
CA ARG A 72 -3.13 1.75 8.27
C ARG A 72 -3.85 0.45 8.63
N GLU A 73 -3.18 -0.68 8.54
CA GLU A 73 -3.74 -1.98 8.96
C GLU A 73 -4.09 -1.95 10.45
N MET A 74 -3.17 -1.50 11.30
CA MET A 74 -3.40 -1.38 12.74
C MET A 74 -4.59 -0.46 13.03
N ALA A 75 -4.66 0.69 12.37
CA ALA A 75 -5.76 1.63 12.51
C ALA A 75 -7.12 0.99 12.13
N ASN A 76 -7.17 0.21 11.06
CA ASN A 76 -8.38 -0.50 10.66
C ASN A 76 -8.80 -1.53 11.72
N GLN A 77 -7.86 -2.35 12.22
CA GLN A 77 -8.13 -3.35 13.26
C GLN A 77 -8.62 -2.72 14.57
N LYS A 78 -8.06 -1.55 14.92
CA LYS A 78 -8.42 -0.79 16.13
C LYS A 78 -9.59 0.18 15.94
N ASN A 79 -10.17 0.24 14.74
CA ASN A 79 -11.19 1.23 14.37
C ASN A 79 -10.77 2.69 14.60
N TRP A 80 -9.47 2.98 14.58
CA TRP A 80 -8.96 4.35 14.61
C TRP A 80 -9.41 5.10 13.36
N LYS A 81 -9.67 6.39 13.52
CA LYS A 81 -10.12 7.26 12.42
C LYS A 81 -9.10 8.34 12.18
N ARG A 82 -8.93 8.80 10.94
CA ARG A 82 -8.09 9.97 10.69
C ARG A 82 -8.83 11.24 11.04
N CYS A 83 -8.18 12.14 11.76
CA CYS A 83 -8.69 13.49 11.97
C CYS A 83 -8.76 14.22 10.63
N PRO A 84 -9.91 14.81 10.23
CA PRO A 84 -10.01 15.52 8.97
C PRO A 84 -9.10 16.76 8.90
N ARG A 85 -8.71 17.33 10.05
CA ARG A 85 -7.88 18.54 10.15
C ARG A 85 -6.37 18.26 10.13
N CYS A 86 -5.87 17.38 11.01
CA CYS A 86 -4.43 17.11 11.13
C CYS A 86 -3.98 15.79 10.47
N LYS A 87 -4.91 14.96 9.99
CA LYS A 87 -4.68 13.68 9.32
C LYS A 87 -4.08 12.56 10.18
N PHE A 88 -3.70 12.81 11.43
CA PHE A 88 -3.31 11.75 12.36
C PHE A 88 -4.47 10.79 12.68
N TYR A 89 -4.12 9.53 12.93
CA TYR A 89 -5.06 8.55 13.48
C TYR A 89 -5.40 8.92 14.93
N VAL A 90 -6.70 8.93 15.23
CA VAL A 90 -7.25 9.15 16.56
C VAL A 90 -7.97 7.89 17.02
N GLU A 91 -7.66 7.49 18.24
CA GLU A 91 -8.32 6.40 18.95
C GLU A 91 -9.53 6.89 19.71
N ARG A 92 -10.62 6.13 19.70
CA ARG A 92 -11.74 6.34 20.61
C ARG A 92 -11.50 5.51 21.87
N ILE A 93 -11.27 6.17 22.99
CA ILE A 93 -10.97 5.49 24.27
C ILE A 93 -12.25 4.91 24.89
N ASP A 94 -13.35 5.68 24.92
CA ASP A 94 -14.66 5.23 25.42
C ASP A 94 -15.79 6.20 24.98
N GLY A 95 -17.05 5.80 25.14
CA GLY A 95 -18.20 6.69 25.07
C GLY A 95 -18.68 7.13 23.66
N CYS A 96 -19.02 8.42 23.53
CA CYS A 96 -19.77 9.04 22.43
C CYS A 96 -19.10 8.90 21.04
N LEU A 97 -19.90 9.06 19.97
CA LEU A 97 -19.42 9.11 18.58
C LEU A 97 -18.62 10.37 18.25
N HIS A 98 -18.69 11.41 19.09
CA HIS A 98 -17.90 12.62 18.92
C HIS A 98 -16.48 12.43 19.46
N ILE A 99 -15.48 12.54 18.60
CA ILE A 99 -14.05 12.43 18.94
C ILE A 99 -13.39 13.79 18.74
N THR A 100 -12.72 14.29 19.77
CA THR A 100 -11.91 15.51 19.71
C THR A 100 -10.44 15.14 19.53
N CYS A 101 -9.78 15.70 18.52
CA CYS A 101 -8.34 15.52 18.32
C CYS A 101 -7.55 16.50 19.21
N SER A 102 -6.53 16.00 19.91
CA SER A 102 -5.65 16.78 20.80
C SER A 102 -4.41 17.35 20.09
N TYR A 103 -4.32 17.24 18.76
CA TYR A 103 -3.19 17.77 18.01
C TYR A 103 -3.22 19.30 17.98
N GLU A 104 -2.22 19.92 18.59
CA GLU A 104 -1.92 21.35 18.43
C GLU A 104 -0.87 21.51 17.33
N ARG A 105 -1.11 22.43 16.39
CA ARG A 105 -0.07 22.83 15.44
C ARG A 105 0.93 23.67 16.22
N VAL A 106 2.17 23.21 16.29
CA VAL A 106 3.29 24.04 16.73
C VAL A 106 3.76 24.77 15.48
N ASP A 107 3.51 26.08 15.43
CA ASP A 107 4.02 26.99 14.41
C ASP A 107 5.52 27.28 14.62
#